data_AF-A0A1B9QE20-F1
#
_entry.id   AF-A0A1B9QE20-F1
#
_cell.length_a   1.000
_cell.length_b   1.000
_cell.length_c   1.000
_cell.angle_alpha   90.00
_cell.angle_beta   90.00
_cell.angle_gamma   90.00
#
_symmetry.space_group_name_H-M   'P 1'
#
loop_
_entity.id
_entity.type
_entity.pdbx_description
1 polymer ?
#
loop_
_entity_poly.entity_id
_entity_poly.type
_entity_poly.pdbx_seq_one_letter_code
_entity_poly.pdbx_strand_id
1 'polypeptide(L)' 'MNQQQLETDDLVESVTESLAEQSKLREAYVKERTYLEVVEIELNRSKIIMIDEQGRKKRVPILSEH' A
#
# COMPACT_ATOMS: atom_id res chain seq x y z
N MET A 1 -3.42 -33.90 36.74
CA MET A 1 -4.43 -33.07 36.05
C MET A 1 -3.81 -31.82 35.41
N ASN A 2 -2.61 -31.89 34.81
CA ASN A 2 -1.91 -30.69 34.29
C ASN A 2 -1.69 -30.71 32.76
N GLN A 3 -2.04 -31.79 32.05
CA GLN A 3 -1.84 -31.87 30.59
C GLN A 3 -2.86 -31.04 29.81
N GLN A 4 -4.10 -30.95 30.27
CA GLN A 4 -5.15 -30.17 29.58
C GLN A 4 -4.92 -28.65 29.66
N GLN A 5 -4.23 -28.15 30.68
CA GLN A 5 -3.91 -26.72 30.81
C GLN A 5 -2.76 -26.27 29.89
N LEU A 6 -1.77 -27.14 29.66
CA LEU A 6 -0.65 -26.88 28.76
C LEU A 6 -1.09 -26.82 27.29
N GLU A 7 -2.02 -27.69 26.87
CA GLU A 7 -2.55 -27.69 25.50
C GLU A 7 -3.46 -26.48 25.21
N THR A 8 -4.15 -25.96 26.24
CA THR A 8 -5.00 -24.77 26.07
C THR A 8 -4.22 -23.46 25.95
N ASP A 9 -3.09 -23.32 26.64
CA ASP A 9 -2.26 -22.11 26.55
C ASP A 9 -1.56 -22.00 25.18
N ASP A 10 -1.03 -23.11 24.65
CA ASP A 10 -0.36 -23.18 23.35
C ASP A 10 -1.33 -22.87 22.18
N LEU A 11 -2.58 -23.33 22.32
CA LEU A 11 -3.64 -23.04 21.35
C LEU A 11 -4.05 -21.56 21.36
N VAL A 12 -4.10 -20.92 22.54
CA VAL A 12 -4.43 -19.49 22.67
C VAL A 12 -3.31 -18.63 22.08
N GLU A 13 -2.05 -19.00 22.31
CA GLU A 13 -0.89 -18.28 21.76
C GLU A 13 -0.90 -18.30 20.22
N SER A 14 -1.10 -19.48 19.61
CA SER A 14 -1.17 -19.60 18.13
C SER A 14 -2.32 -18.79 17.49
N VAL A 15 -3.47 -18.70 18.15
CA VAL A 15 -4.63 -17.92 17.67
C VAL A 15 -4.33 -16.42 17.77
N THR A 16 -3.68 -15.99 18.85
CA THR A 16 -3.30 -14.59 19.03
C THR A 16 -2.26 -14.13 18.01
N GLU A 17 -1.29 -14.99 17.65
CA GLU A 17 -0.32 -14.73 16.59
C GLU A 17 -1.00 -14.58 15.22
N SER A 18 -1.92 -15.49 14.88
CA SER A 18 -2.67 -15.42 13.61
C SER A 18 -3.50 -14.14 13.49
N LEU A 19 -4.16 -13.71 14.58
CA LEU A 19 -4.91 -12.45 14.62
C LEU A 19 -4.00 -11.22 14.44
N ALA A 20 -2.81 -11.24 15.05
CA ALA A 20 -1.82 -10.17 14.90
C ALA A 20 -1.31 -10.07 13.45
N GLU A 21 -1.04 -11.20 12.79
CA GLU A 21 -0.66 -11.23 11.38
C GLU A 21 -1.76 -10.70 10.46
N GLN A 22 -3.02 -11.08 10.70
CA GLN A 22 -4.16 -10.56 9.95
C GLN A 22 -4.33 -9.05 10.11
N SER A 23 -4.14 -8.51 11.33
CA SER A 23 -4.17 -7.06 11.56
C SER A 23 -3.06 -6.36 10.78
N LYS A 24 -1.84 -6.91 10.83
CA LYS A 24 -0.68 -6.35 10.11
C LYS A 24 -0.90 -6.29 8.60
N LEU A 25 -1.44 -7.35 8.01
CA LEU A 25 -1.76 -7.39 6.57
C LEU A 25 -2.85 -6.38 6.22
N ARG A 26 -3.89 -6.28 7.04
CA ARG A 26 -4.97 -5.31 6.85
C ARG A 26 -4.44 -3.87 6.93
N GLU A 27 -3.64 -3.57 7.92
CA GLU A 27 -3.02 -2.24 8.10
C GLU A 27 -2.11 -1.90 6.93
N ALA A 28 -1.27 -2.84 6.49
CA ALA A 28 -0.42 -2.68 5.32
C ALA A 28 -1.24 -2.39 4.04
N TYR A 29 -2.31 -3.15 3.82
CA TYR A 29 -3.21 -2.92 2.68
C TYR A 29 -3.87 -1.54 2.73
N VAL A 30 -4.43 -1.15 3.87
CA VAL A 30 -5.09 0.16 4.02
C VAL A 30 -4.09 1.28 3.78
N LYS A 31 -2.87 1.17 4.34
CA LYS A 31 -1.80 2.14 4.16
C LYS A 31 -1.41 2.27 2.68
N GLU A 32 -1.17 1.15 2.00
CA GLU A 32 -0.74 1.17 0.61
C GLU A 32 -1.84 1.70 -0.31
N ARG A 33 -3.10 1.32 -0.06
CA ARG A 33 -4.25 1.85 -0.81
C ARG A 33 -4.34 3.37 -0.70
N THR A 34 -4.20 3.92 0.50
CA THR A 34 -4.21 5.38 0.70
C THR A 34 -3.01 6.06 0.05
N TYR A 35 -1.83 5.45 0.09
CA TYR A 35 -0.65 5.97 -0.59
C TYR A 35 -0.85 6.01 -2.12
N LEU A 36 -1.37 4.92 -2.71
CA LEU A 36 -1.66 4.85 -4.14
C LEU A 36 -2.66 5.90 -4.59
N GLU A 37 -3.73 6.13 -3.82
CA GLU A 37 -4.72 7.16 -4.13
C GLU A 37 -4.09 8.56 -4.23
N VAL A 38 -3.21 8.89 -3.27
CA VAL A 38 -2.48 10.17 -3.29
C VAL A 38 -1.58 10.25 -4.52
N VAL A 39 -0.81 9.19 -4.81
CA VAL A 39 0.10 9.14 -5.97
C VAL A 39 -0.66 9.30 -7.29
N GLU A 40 -1.81 8.64 -7.45
CA GLU A 40 -2.64 8.76 -8.65
C GLU A 40 -3.16 10.19 -8.86
N ILE A 41 -3.61 10.84 -7.79
CA ILE A 41 -4.05 12.24 -7.83
C ILE A 41 -2.89 13.16 -8.24
N GLU A 42 -1.71 12.96 -7.64
CA GLU A 42 -0.51 13.75 -7.95
C GLU A 42 -0.07 13.56 -9.40
N LEU A 43 -0.05 12.32 -9.90
CA LEU A 43 0.27 12.02 -11.30
C LEU A 43 -0.74 12.65 -12.26
N ASN A 44 -2.04 12.59 -11.95
CA ASN A 44 -3.09 13.20 -12.77
C ASN A 44 -2.96 14.73 -12.85
N ARG A 45 -2.58 15.37 -11.74
CA ARG A 45 -2.38 16.83 -11.67
C ARG A 45 -1.04 17.29 -12.24
N SER A 46 -0.04 16.41 -12.26
CA SER A 46 1.30 16.72 -12.73
C SER A 46 1.32 17.00 -14.24
N LYS A 47 2.15 17.97 -14.65
CA LYS A 47 2.31 18.36 -16.06
C LYS A 47 3.78 18.55 -16.36
N ILE A 48 4.30 17.77 -17.30
CA ILE A 48 5.65 17.98 -17.84
C ILE A 48 5.53 18.85 -19.09
N ILE A 49 6.25 19.97 -19.09
CA ILE A 49 6.37 20.87 -20.24
C ILE A 49 7.83 20.86 -20.69
N MET A 50 8.06 20.41 -21.93
CA MET A 50 9.36 20.46 -22.57
C MET A 50 9.45 21.74 -23.41
N ILE A 51 10.62 22.39 -23.40
CA ILE A 51 10.91 23.56 -24.24
C ILE A 51 12.01 23.15 -25.21
N ASP A 52 11.76 23.30 -26.51
CA ASP A 52 12.77 23.03 -27.54
C ASP A 52 13.75 24.20 -27.74
N GLU A 53 14.76 23.98 -28.58
CA GLU A 53 15.80 24.96 -28.91
C GLU A 53 15.24 26.26 -29.51
N GLN A 54 14.04 26.22 -30.09
CA GLN A 54 13.35 27.38 -30.64
C GLN A 54 12.39 28.03 -29.62
N GLY A 55 12.39 27.57 -28.37
CA GLY A 55 11.54 28.09 -27.28
C GLY A 55 10.10 27.59 -27.32
N ARG A 56 9.76 26.60 -28.17
CA ARG A 56 8.39 26.09 -28.30
C ARG A 56 8.09 25.10 -27.18
N LYS A 57 6.91 25.25 -26.57
CA LYS A 57 6.43 24.40 -25.47
C LYS A 57 5.73 23.16 -26.01
N LYS A 58 6.10 21.98 -25.53
CA LYS A 58 5.43 20.70 -25.80
C LYS A 58 4.98 20.07 -24.48
N ARG A 59 3.71 19.66 -24.41
CA ARG A 59 3.19 18.91 -23.27
C ARG A 59 3.57 17.44 -23.42
N VAL A 60 4.16 16.88 -22.37
CA VAL A 60 4.49 15.45 -22.30
C VAL A 60 3.48 14.78 -21.35
N PRO A 61 2.74 13.75 -21.80
CA PRO A 61 1.86 12.98 -20.92
C PRO A 61 2.71 12.14 -19.96
N ILE A 62 2.30 12.07 -18.70
CA ILE A 62 2.99 11.31 -17.65
C ILE A 62 2.47 9.86 -17.60
N LEU A 63 1.18 9.69 -17.88
CA LEU A 63 0.54 8.40 -17.99
C LEU A 63 0.50 8.01 -19.47
N SER A 64 1.00 6.82 -19.80
CA SER A 64 0.68 6.21 -21.09
C SER A 64 -0.80 5.86 -21.03
N GLU A 65 -1.60 6.37 -21.97
CA GLU A 65 -2.95 5.84 -22.16
C GLU A 65 -2.82 4.34 -22.44
N HIS A 66 -3.51 3.53 -21.62
CA HIS A 66 -3.63 2.08 -21.80
C HIS A 66 -4.94 1.78 -22.53
#